data_AF-A0A9P8F4A4-F1
#
_entry.id   AF-A0A9P8F4A4-F1
#
_cell.length_a   1.000
_cell.length_b   1.000
_cell.length_c   1.000
_cell.angle_alpha   90.00
_cell.angle_beta   90.00
_cell.angle_gamma   90.00
#
_symmetry.space_group_name_H-M   'P 1'
#
loop_
_entity.id
_entity.type
_entity.pdbx_description
1 polymer ?
#
loop_
_entity_poly.entity_id
_entity_poly.type
_entity_poly.pdbx_seq_one_letter_code
_entity_poly.pdbx_strand_id
1 'polypeptide(L)'
;MLSRIFAAASLLPLFVSGQQLIQDPGKAGPALEVVHLYYDEWPTGIAVSSTGRKFSNYPGALDKNNTNNGTNGKYTVAELTSNTTEAAYPNAEWNNPPGGAINYTTYPPTGANYQNHFIGVQSVVIDSLDRLWVLDTGRVQEPNGTIVNAVVGGPKLVGINLSNNTVFQTIIFPADVAPGDSYLNDVRFDLRPNITASGKGVAYITDSSIEGRTGLVIVDLGTGESWRHLQGSQYVAPAQQFLAYVWGVPIYAYQAGQPLSFQGFGA
;
A
#
# COMPACT_ATOMS: atom_id res chain seq x y z
N MET A 1 25.22 7.16 -84.32
CA MET A 1 24.53 5.91 -83.92
C MET A 1 24.76 5.73 -82.42
N LEU A 2 23.67 5.57 -81.65
CA LEU A 2 23.56 5.32 -80.21
C LEU A 2 23.93 6.46 -79.23
N SER A 3 22.89 7.20 -78.83
CA SER A 3 22.85 8.00 -77.60
C SER A 3 22.82 7.07 -76.37
N ARG A 4 23.57 7.41 -75.33
CA ARG A 4 23.45 6.79 -74.00
C ARG A 4 22.81 7.80 -73.07
N ILE A 5 21.58 7.52 -72.64
CA ILE A 5 20.87 8.22 -71.59
C ILE A 5 21.47 7.73 -70.26
N PHE A 6 22.13 8.61 -69.51
CA PHE A 6 22.45 8.37 -68.11
C PHE A 6 21.25 8.80 -67.27
N ALA A 7 20.53 7.82 -66.72
CA ALA A 7 19.55 8.06 -65.66
C ALA A 7 20.31 8.25 -64.34
N ALA A 8 20.31 9.46 -63.79
CA ALA A 8 20.79 9.72 -62.44
C ALA A 8 19.76 9.19 -61.45
N ALA A 9 20.08 8.08 -60.77
CA ALA A 9 19.30 7.60 -59.64
C ALA A 9 19.56 8.52 -58.44
N SER A 10 18.61 9.39 -58.12
CA SER A 10 18.60 10.17 -56.88
C SER A 10 18.27 9.26 -55.70
N LEU A 11 19.28 8.90 -54.91
CA LEU A 11 19.12 8.31 -53.59
C LEU A 11 18.51 9.36 -52.65
N LEU A 12 17.22 9.25 -52.38
CA LEU A 12 16.57 9.98 -51.28
C LEU A 12 16.99 9.30 -49.96
N PRO A 13 17.59 10.03 -49.01
CA PRO A 13 17.82 9.48 -47.69
C PRO A 13 16.47 9.34 -46.99
N LEU A 14 16.05 8.10 -46.76
CA LEU A 14 14.98 7.80 -45.81
C LEU A 14 15.46 8.25 -44.43
N PHE A 15 15.03 9.44 -44.01
CA PHE A 15 15.14 9.84 -42.62
C PHE A 15 14.26 8.90 -41.81
N VAL A 16 14.89 7.89 -41.22
CA VAL A 16 14.30 7.11 -40.13
C VAL A 16 14.08 8.11 -39.01
N SER A 17 12.85 8.59 -38.85
CA SER A 17 12.46 9.35 -37.67
C SER A 17 12.53 8.36 -36.51
N GLY A 18 13.70 8.31 -35.86
CA GLY A 18 13.88 7.55 -34.63
C GLY A 18 12.77 7.97 -33.68
N GLN A 19 12.08 6.99 -33.11
CA GLN A 19 11.04 7.21 -32.11
C GLN A 19 11.60 8.20 -31.07
N GLN A 20 11.05 9.40 -31.02
CA GLN A 20 11.44 10.38 -30.02
C GLN A 20 10.92 9.82 -28.70
N LEU A 21 11.78 9.07 -28.00
CA LEU A 21 11.47 8.53 -26.69
C LEU A 21 11.06 9.72 -25.83
N ILE A 22 9.86 9.66 -25.25
CA ILE A 22 9.43 10.63 -24.26
C ILE A 22 10.45 10.54 -23.12
N GLN A 23 11.28 11.57 -22.98
CA GLN A 23 12.22 11.69 -21.88
C GLN A 23 11.64 12.68 -20.88
N ASP A 24 11.53 12.24 -19.63
CA ASP A 24 11.34 13.17 -18.53
C ASP A 24 12.60 14.04 -18.43
N PRO A 25 12.51 15.37 -18.61
CA PRO A 25 13.68 16.25 -18.54
C PRO A 25 14.30 16.29 -17.13
N GLY A 26 13.65 15.72 -16.10
CA GLY A 26 14.14 15.69 -14.73
C GLY A 26 14.25 17.09 -14.11
N LYS A 27 13.55 18.09 -14.69
CA LYS A 27 13.66 19.52 -14.37
C LYS A 27 12.32 20.16 -14.03
N ALA A 28 11.26 19.37 -13.85
CA ALA A 28 9.97 19.91 -13.45
C ALA A 28 9.98 20.21 -11.93
N GLY A 29 9.79 21.48 -11.58
CA GLY A 29 9.68 21.93 -10.19
C GLY A 29 10.98 22.40 -9.53
N PRO A 30 10.92 22.74 -8.24
CA PRO A 30 12.10 23.07 -7.43
C PRO A 30 13.09 21.90 -7.33
N ALA A 31 14.30 22.18 -6.83
CA ALA A 31 15.25 21.12 -6.51
C ALA A 31 14.64 20.13 -5.51
N LEU A 32 14.89 18.83 -5.73
CA LEU A 32 14.49 17.79 -4.78
C LEU A 32 15.14 18.08 -3.43
N GLU A 33 14.35 17.97 -2.36
CA GLU A 33 14.82 18.09 -0.99
C GLU A 33 14.62 16.78 -0.22
N VAL A 34 15.52 16.50 0.70
CA VAL A 34 15.38 15.37 1.62
C VAL A 34 14.38 15.77 2.70
N VAL A 35 13.21 15.13 2.68
CA VAL A 35 12.14 15.40 3.66
C VAL A 35 12.13 14.42 4.84
N HIS A 36 12.77 13.26 4.69
CA HIS A 36 12.94 12.23 5.71
C HIS A 36 13.92 11.13 5.26
N LEU A 37 14.58 10.46 6.20
CA LEU A 37 15.45 9.30 6.01
C LEU A 37 15.06 8.21 7.02
N TYR A 38 14.77 7.01 6.53
CA TYR A 38 14.37 5.86 7.37
C TYR A 38 15.61 5.06 7.80
N TYR A 39 15.69 4.75 9.09
CA TYR A 39 16.86 4.06 9.67
C TYR A 39 16.54 2.76 10.42
N ASP A 40 15.29 2.58 10.87
CA ASP A 40 14.90 1.47 11.73
C ASP A 40 13.87 0.53 11.08
N GLU A 41 12.65 1.02 10.82
CA GLU A 41 11.58 0.24 10.22
C GLU A 41 11.47 0.51 8.70
N TRP A 42 11.10 -0.52 7.92
CA TRP A 42 10.99 -0.39 6.46
C TRP A 42 9.58 0.09 6.06
N PRO A 43 9.42 1.30 5.52
CA PRO A 43 8.10 1.85 5.19
C PRO A 43 7.57 1.28 3.87
N THR A 44 6.26 1.39 3.67
CA THR A 44 5.64 1.17 2.34
C THR A 44 4.91 2.37 1.78
N GLY A 45 4.51 3.32 2.63
CA GLY A 45 3.76 4.50 2.23
C GLY A 45 4.22 5.77 2.93
N ILE A 46 3.93 6.89 2.29
CA ILE A 46 4.02 8.23 2.87
C ILE A 46 2.75 9.02 2.50
N ALA A 47 2.16 9.69 3.48
CA ALA A 47 1.06 10.62 3.29
C ALA A 47 1.46 12.01 3.81
N VAL A 48 1.11 13.06 3.06
CA VAL A 48 1.47 14.44 3.40
C VAL A 48 0.20 15.28 3.53
N SER A 49 0.02 15.94 4.67
CA SER A 49 -1.15 16.79 4.94
C SER A 49 -1.07 18.11 4.21
N SER A 50 -2.19 18.81 4.12
CA SER A 50 -2.27 20.18 3.59
C SER A 50 -1.36 21.17 4.35
N THR A 51 -1.04 20.84 5.60
CA THR A 51 -0.15 21.60 6.49
C THR A 51 1.30 21.13 6.47
N GLY A 52 1.64 20.13 5.66
CA GLY A 52 3.00 19.60 5.51
C GLY A 52 3.42 18.56 6.56
N ARG A 53 2.49 18.10 7.41
CA ARG A 53 2.74 16.96 8.30
C ARG A 53 2.88 15.70 7.45
N LYS A 54 3.81 14.84 7.79
CA LYS A 54 4.17 13.65 7.02
C LYS A 54 3.97 12.40 7.86
N PHE A 55 3.38 11.37 7.28
CA PHE A 55 3.08 10.13 7.97
C PHE A 55 3.53 8.93 7.15
N SER A 56 4.09 7.93 7.80
CA SER A 56 4.45 6.66 7.17
C SER A 56 3.86 5.49 7.91
N ASN A 57 3.81 4.36 7.21
CA ASN A 57 3.38 3.10 7.77
C ASN A 57 4.41 1.98 7.53
N TYR A 58 4.45 1.06 8.48
CA TYR A 58 5.42 -0.03 8.60
C TYR A 58 4.66 -1.35 8.72
N PRO A 59 4.40 -2.06 7.61
CA PRO A 59 3.64 -3.30 7.65
C PRO A 59 4.50 -4.44 8.19
N GLY A 60 4.11 -4.99 9.34
CA GLY A 60 4.74 -6.18 9.93
C GLY A 60 4.67 -7.43 9.07
N ALA A 61 3.77 -7.46 8.08
CA ALA A 61 3.61 -8.59 7.17
C ALA A 61 4.56 -8.58 5.97
N LEU A 62 5.26 -7.47 5.68
CA LEU A 62 6.27 -7.41 4.61
C LEU A 62 7.70 -7.40 5.15
N ASP A 63 7.91 -6.81 6.32
CA ASP A 63 9.18 -6.86 7.05
C ASP A 63 8.92 -7.29 8.50
N LYS A 64 9.49 -8.42 8.89
CA LYS A 64 9.40 -8.93 10.27
C LYS A 64 9.97 -7.96 11.29
N ASN A 65 10.91 -7.08 10.93
CA ASN A 65 11.45 -6.06 11.82
C ASN A 65 10.38 -5.05 12.26
N ASN A 66 9.33 -4.88 11.45
CA ASN A 66 8.20 -4.00 11.75
C ASN A 66 7.15 -4.67 12.67
N THR A 67 7.31 -5.95 13.02
CA THR A 67 6.31 -6.65 13.85
C THR A 67 6.45 -6.23 15.31
N ASN A 68 5.41 -5.58 15.84
CA ASN A 68 5.32 -5.23 17.26
C ASN A 68 5.04 -6.47 18.12
N ASN A 69 5.89 -6.72 19.13
CA ASN A 69 5.74 -7.84 20.07
C ASN A 69 5.29 -7.41 21.48
N GLY A 70 4.79 -6.18 21.60
CA GLY A 70 4.32 -5.55 22.83
C GLY A 70 5.42 -4.89 23.66
N THR A 71 6.71 -5.10 23.34
CA THR A 71 7.84 -4.62 24.16
C THR A 71 9.05 -4.12 23.37
N ASN A 72 9.08 -4.32 22.05
CA ASN A 72 10.22 -3.97 21.18
C ASN A 72 10.23 -2.52 20.68
N GLY A 73 9.23 -1.71 21.07
CA GLY A 73 9.16 -0.28 20.70
C GLY A 73 8.83 -0.02 19.24
N LYS A 74 8.45 -1.04 18.47
CA LYS A 74 8.05 -0.92 17.06
C LYS A 74 6.66 -0.29 16.93
N TYR A 75 6.42 0.45 15.87
CA TYR A 75 5.12 1.06 15.59
C TYR A 75 4.78 0.88 14.13
N THR A 76 3.50 0.72 13.82
CA THR A 76 3.07 0.48 12.44
C THR A 76 2.64 1.76 11.74
N VAL A 77 2.43 2.86 12.48
CA VAL A 77 2.21 4.21 11.94
C VAL A 77 3.03 5.24 12.70
N ALA A 78 3.69 6.12 11.97
CA ALA A 78 4.43 7.24 12.55
C ALA A 78 4.14 8.57 11.85
N GLU A 79 4.25 9.65 12.62
CA GLU A 79 4.48 10.99 12.10
C GLU A 79 5.99 11.24 11.97
N LEU A 80 6.42 11.71 10.81
CA LEU A 80 7.81 12.05 10.51
C LEU A 80 8.07 13.49 11.00
N THR A 81 8.65 13.60 12.19
CA THR A 81 8.80 14.87 12.93
C THR A 81 10.04 15.67 12.53
N SER A 82 11.02 15.02 11.91
CA SER A 82 12.18 15.67 11.30
C SER A 82 12.74 14.81 10.17
N ASN A 83 13.92 15.16 9.65
CA ASN A 83 14.60 14.35 8.64
C ASN A 83 15.03 12.98 9.15
N THR A 84 15.11 12.77 10.46
CA THR A 84 15.66 11.54 11.06
C THR A 84 14.89 11.07 12.30
N THR A 85 13.77 11.72 12.64
CA THR A 85 12.98 11.38 13.84
C THR A 85 11.53 11.13 13.48
N GLU A 86 10.96 10.21 14.22
CA GLU A 86 9.62 9.68 14.03
C GLU A 86 8.92 9.56 15.39
N ALA A 87 7.60 9.65 15.39
CA ALA A 87 6.79 9.43 16.59
C ALA A 87 5.59 8.58 16.25
N ALA A 88 5.33 7.54 17.06
CA ALA A 88 4.16 6.68 16.92
C ALA A 88 2.87 7.52 16.86
N TYR A 89 2.07 7.32 15.82
CA TYR A 89 0.88 8.13 15.54
C TYR A 89 -0.39 7.27 15.51
N PRO A 90 -1.52 7.71 16.08
CA PRO A 90 -1.75 9.00 16.75
C PRO A 90 -1.05 9.11 18.11
N ASN A 91 -0.67 7.97 18.69
CA ASN A 91 0.09 7.87 19.92
C ASN A 91 0.71 6.46 20.06
N ALA A 92 1.49 6.27 21.12
CA ALA A 92 2.10 4.99 21.44
C ALA A 92 1.09 3.90 21.82
N GLU A 93 -0.08 4.26 22.39
CA GLU A 93 -1.12 3.30 22.78
C GLU A 93 -1.68 2.58 21.55
N TRP A 94 -2.14 3.33 20.54
CA TRP A 94 -2.65 2.74 19.29
C TRP A 94 -1.63 1.83 18.59
N ASN A 95 -0.32 2.09 18.74
CA ASN A 95 0.72 1.29 18.10
C ASN A 95 1.23 0.11 18.95
N ASN A 96 0.78 -0.04 20.20
CA ASN A 96 1.21 -1.11 21.10
C ASN A 96 0.02 -1.97 21.55
N PRO A 97 -0.48 -2.89 20.68
CA PRO A 97 -1.50 -3.85 21.09
C PRO A 97 -1.02 -4.67 22.31
N PRO A 98 -1.88 -4.90 23.32
CA PRO A 98 -1.51 -5.69 24.49
C PRO A 98 -1.04 -7.10 24.10
N GLY A 99 0.17 -7.47 24.52
CA GLY A 99 0.78 -8.76 24.15
C GLY A 99 1.36 -8.82 22.73
N GLY A 100 1.34 -7.71 21.99
CA GLY A 100 1.86 -7.59 20.63
C GLY A 100 0.83 -7.85 19.53
N ALA A 101 1.28 -7.77 18.29
CA ALA A 101 0.45 -7.87 17.09
C ALA A 101 0.05 -9.32 16.74
N ILE A 102 0.62 -10.32 17.42
CA ILE A 102 0.33 -11.75 17.20
C ILE A 102 -0.34 -12.34 18.43
N ASN A 103 -1.47 -13.01 18.22
CA ASN A 103 -2.15 -13.81 19.22
C ASN A 103 -1.62 -15.25 19.19
N TYR A 104 -0.76 -15.59 20.16
CA TYR A 104 -0.22 -16.95 20.33
C TYR A 104 -1.13 -17.89 21.13
N THR A 105 -2.33 -17.46 21.52
CA THR A 105 -3.30 -18.33 22.23
C THR A 105 -4.12 -19.20 21.28
N THR A 106 -4.04 -18.95 19.97
CA THR A 106 -4.69 -19.72 18.91
C THR A 106 -3.68 -20.69 18.24
N TYR A 107 -4.19 -21.75 17.60
CA TYR A 107 -3.37 -22.68 16.82
C TYR A 107 -4.00 -22.96 15.44
N PRO A 108 -3.36 -22.60 14.32
CA PRO A 108 -2.11 -21.81 14.26
C PRO A 108 -2.28 -20.40 14.85
N PRO A 109 -1.18 -19.69 15.20
CA PRO A 109 -1.24 -18.31 15.64
C PRO A 109 -1.94 -17.40 14.63
N THR A 110 -2.61 -16.36 15.13
CA THR A 110 -3.31 -15.38 14.31
C THR A 110 -2.82 -13.97 14.60
N GLY A 111 -3.18 -13.00 13.76
CA GLY A 111 -3.07 -11.60 14.14
C GLY A 111 -3.93 -11.31 15.38
N ALA A 112 -3.48 -10.39 16.22
CA ALA A 112 -4.33 -9.85 17.28
C ALA A 112 -5.50 -9.07 16.67
N ASN A 113 -6.62 -8.98 17.39
CA ASN A 113 -7.88 -8.44 16.87
C ASN A 113 -8.41 -7.24 17.68
N TYR A 114 -7.51 -6.51 18.34
CA TYR A 114 -7.83 -5.29 19.06
C TYR A 114 -8.35 -4.23 18.07
N GLN A 115 -9.59 -3.78 18.28
CA GLN A 115 -10.25 -2.80 17.40
C GLN A 115 -9.74 -1.36 17.64
N ASN A 116 -9.17 -1.12 18.83
CA ASN A 116 -8.62 0.17 19.27
C ASN A 116 -7.09 0.23 19.24
N HIS A 117 -6.45 -0.72 18.53
CA HIS A 117 -5.01 -0.75 18.32
C HIS A 117 -4.72 -1.13 16.87
N PHE A 118 -3.58 -0.69 16.36
CA PHE A 118 -3.06 -1.13 15.08
C PHE A 118 -2.30 -2.45 15.23
N ILE A 119 -2.44 -3.30 14.22
CA ILE A 119 -1.86 -4.64 14.19
C ILE A 119 -0.80 -4.72 13.09
N GLY A 120 -1.18 -4.48 11.83
CA GLY A 120 -0.28 -4.52 10.67
C GLY A 120 -0.78 -3.58 9.58
N VAL A 121 -0.43 -2.30 9.69
CA VAL A 121 -0.89 -1.24 8.79
C VAL A 121 -0.13 -1.29 7.47
N GLN A 122 -0.89 -1.42 6.39
CA GLN A 122 -0.36 -1.52 5.03
C GLN A 122 -0.45 -0.21 4.23
N SER A 123 -1.39 0.68 4.56
CA SER A 123 -1.49 1.96 3.87
C SER A 123 -1.98 3.08 4.78
N VAL A 124 -1.40 4.26 4.58
CA VAL A 124 -1.85 5.53 5.15
C VAL A 124 -2.10 6.52 4.03
N VAL A 125 -3.26 7.17 4.06
CA VAL A 125 -3.68 8.11 3.02
C VAL A 125 -4.33 9.31 3.67
N ILE A 126 -4.00 10.50 3.19
CA ILE A 126 -4.72 11.73 3.55
C ILE A 126 -5.76 12.01 2.48
N ASP A 127 -7.01 12.15 2.91
CA ASP A 127 -8.11 12.46 2.01
C ASP A 127 -8.20 13.96 1.70
N SER A 128 -9.12 14.34 0.80
CA SER A 128 -9.26 15.74 0.39
C SER A 128 -9.85 16.67 1.46
N LEU A 129 -10.22 16.13 2.64
CA LEU A 129 -10.66 16.91 3.80
C LEU A 129 -9.53 17.04 4.86
N ASP A 130 -8.30 16.68 4.50
CA ASP A 130 -7.12 16.70 5.36
C ASP A 130 -7.26 15.80 6.61
N ARG A 131 -7.90 14.64 6.43
CA ARG A 131 -8.01 13.59 7.45
C ARG A 131 -7.07 12.44 7.10
N LEU A 132 -6.37 11.91 8.10
CA LEU A 132 -5.56 10.72 7.91
C LEU A 132 -6.43 9.47 8.02
N TRP A 133 -6.33 8.60 7.04
CA TRP A 133 -6.93 7.28 7.06
C TRP A 133 -5.83 6.21 7.10
N VAL A 134 -6.03 5.22 7.97
CA VAL A 134 -5.10 4.15 8.25
C VAL A 134 -5.78 2.82 7.92
N LEU A 135 -5.21 2.07 6.98
CA LEU A 135 -5.70 0.76 6.56
C LEU A 135 -4.86 -0.34 7.23
N ASP A 136 -5.47 -1.02 8.20
CA ASP A 136 -4.88 -2.12 8.95
C ASP A 136 -5.34 -3.45 8.36
N THR A 137 -4.38 -4.31 8.02
CA THR A 137 -4.65 -5.65 7.47
C THR A 137 -4.98 -6.66 8.57
N GLY A 138 -4.59 -6.40 9.81
CA GLY A 138 -4.61 -7.39 10.88
C GLY A 138 -3.56 -8.50 10.70
N ARG A 139 -2.64 -8.39 9.73
CA ARG A 139 -1.64 -9.43 9.42
C ARG A 139 -0.23 -8.92 9.68
N VAL A 140 0.59 -9.77 10.28
CA VAL A 140 2.02 -9.55 10.57
C VAL A 140 2.80 -10.85 10.40
N GLN A 141 4.13 -10.79 10.38
CA GLN A 141 4.99 -11.97 10.29
C GLN A 141 5.42 -12.47 11.68
N GLU A 142 5.40 -13.79 11.87
CA GLU A 142 6.15 -14.45 12.93
C GLU A 142 7.67 -14.32 12.71
N PRO A 143 8.51 -14.56 13.74
CA PRO A 143 9.97 -14.52 13.58
C PRO A 143 10.53 -15.44 12.48
N ASN A 144 9.81 -16.51 12.16
CA ASN A 144 10.14 -17.46 11.10
C ASN A 144 9.72 -16.99 9.68
N GLY A 145 9.09 -15.82 9.55
CA GLY A 145 8.61 -15.23 8.30
C GLY A 145 7.19 -15.65 7.88
N THR A 146 6.49 -16.46 8.68
CA THR A 146 5.11 -16.87 8.38
C THR A 146 4.17 -15.69 8.62
N ILE A 147 3.38 -15.31 7.60
CA ILE A 147 2.35 -14.30 7.74
C ILE A 147 1.12 -14.93 8.39
N VAL A 148 0.74 -14.48 9.58
CA VAL A 148 -0.43 -15.01 10.29
C VAL A 148 -1.73 -14.55 9.63
N ASN A 149 -2.78 -15.37 9.74
CA ASN A 149 -4.11 -14.98 9.33
C ASN A 149 -4.66 -13.91 10.26
N ALA A 150 -5.33 -12.91 9.71
CA ALA A 150 -6.10 -11.94 10.46
C ALA A 150 -7.38 -12.56 11.03
N VAL A 151 -7.89 -11.95 12.09
CA VAL A 151 -9.17 -12.28 12.73
C VAL A 151 -10.03 -11.02 12.75
N VAL A 152 -11.36 -11.17 12.62
CA VAL A 152 -12.30 -10.03 12.68
C VAL A 152 -12.00 -9.14 13.90
N GLY A 153 -11.88 -7.84 13.65
CA GLY A 153 -11.39 -6.84 14.60
C GLY A 153 -9.95 -6.39 14.30
N GLY A 154 -9.15 -7.24 13.66
CA GLY A 154 -7.83 -6.93 13.12
C GLY A 154 -7.94 -6.06 11.85
N PRO A 155 -8.52 -6.57 10.74
CA PRO A 155 -8.72 -5.80 9.52
C PRO A 155 -9.70 -4.64 9.73
N LYS A 156 -9.24 -3.41 9.48
CA LYS A 156 -10.03 -2.20 9.73
C LYS A 156 -9.51 -0.99 8.96
N LEU A 157 -10.40 -0.02 8.75
CA LEU A 157 -10.09 1.31 8.26
C LEU A 157 -10.35 2.32 9.37
N VAL A 158 -9.31 3.07 9.76
CA VAL A 158 -9.34 3.99 10.90
C VAL A 158 -9.15 5.42 10.42
N GLY A 159 -10.09 6.30 10.75
CA GLY A 159 -10.05 7.73 10.44
C GLY A 159 -9.54 8.53 11.64
N ILE A 160 -8.54 9.38 11.41
CA ILE A 160 -7.90 10.22 12.42
C ILE A 160 -8.00 11.69 12.03
N ASN A 161 -8.43 12.52 12.97
CA ASN A 161 -8.47 13.96 12.81
C ASN A 161 -7.08 14.53 13.08
N LEU A 162 -6.47 15.15 12.07
CA LEU A 162 -5.13 15.71 12.17
C LEU A 162 -5.07 16.95 13.08
N SER A 163 -6.17 17.66 13.31
CA SER A 163 -6.13 18.88 14.14
C SER A 163 -5.94 18.60 15.64
N ASN A 164 -6.37 17.43 16.12
CA ASN A 164 -6.32 17.06 17.53
C ASN A 164 -5.77 15.64 17.77
N ASN A 165 -5.35 14.95 16.71
CA ASN A 165 -4.82 13.58 16.72
C ASN A 165 -5.76 12.54 17.35
N THR A 166 -7.08 12.76 17.25
CA THR A 166 -8.07 11.79 17.77
C THR A 166 -8.63 10.93 16.67
N VAL A 167 -8.79 9.63 16.94
CA VAL A 167 -9.55 8.72 16.09
C VAL A 167 -11.03 9.12 16.13
N PHE A 168 -11.61 9.45 14.97
CA PHE A 168 -13.03 9.79 14.86
C PHE A 168 -13.88 8.63 14.36
N GLN A 169 -13.25 7.60 13.77
CA GLN A 169 -13.96 6.46 13.22
C GLN A 169 -13.06 5.22 13.11
N THR A 170 -13.64 4.06 13.41
CA THR A 170 -13.05 2.74 13.14
C THR A 170 -14.10 1.90 12.42
N ILE A 171 -13.81 1.52 11.18
CA ILE A 171 -14.66 0.63 10.38
C ILE A 171 -14.00 -0.75 10.39
N ILE A 172 -14.67 -1.73 11.01
CA ILE A 172 -14.18 -3.11 11.11
C ILE A 172 -14.72 -3.89 9.93
N PHE A 173 -13.86 -4.62 9.23
CA PHE A 173 -14.31 -5.46 8.14
C PHE A 173 -14.80 -6.82 8.64
N PRO A 174 -16.02 -7.24 8.28
CA PRO A 174 -16.49 -8.58 8.56
C PRO A 174 -15.73 -9.62 7.69
N ALA A 175 -15.79 -10.89 8.10
CA ALA A 175 -14.97 -11.96 7.51
C ALA A 175 -15.31 -12.26 6.04
N ASP A 176 -16.51 -11.93 5.57
CA ASP A 176 -16.93 -12.04 4.17
C ASP A 176 -16.39 -10.90 3.29
N VAL A 177 -16.06 -9.75 3.90
CA VAL A 177 -15.42 -8.61 3.23
C VAL A 177 -13.90 -8.75 3.23
N ALA A 178 -13.33 -9.06 4.39
CA ALA A 178 -11.91 -9.31 4.60
C ALA A 178 -11.70 -10.68 5.27
N PRO A 179 -11.72 -11.79 4.50
CA PRO A 179 -11.27 -13.10 4.96
C PRO A 179 -9.89 -13.04 5.63
N GLY A 180 -9.58 -13.98 6.54
CA GLY A 180 -8.35 -13.91 7.34
C GLY A 180 -7.03 -13.91 6.57
N ASP A 181 -7.02 -14.38 5.32
CA ASP A 181 -5.86 -14.33 4.42
C ASP A 181 -5.93 -13.14 3.43
N SER A 182 -6.88 -12.23 3.57
CA SER A 182 -6.91 -10.99 2.79
C SER A 182 -5.65 -10.19 3.06
N TYR A 183 -5.20 -9.43 2.06
CA TYR A 183 -4.12 -8.47 2.24
C TYR A 183 -4.55 -7.14 1.65
N LEU A 184 -5.36 -6.42 2.42
CA LEU A 184 -5.87 -5.09 2.07
C LEU A 184 -4.69 -4.14 1.88
N ASN A 185 -4.50 -3.64 0.67
CA ASN A 185 -3.26 -2.98 0.29
C ASN A 185 -3.42 -1.46 0.30
N ASP A 186 -4.14 -0.93 -0.68
CA ASP A 186 -4.22 0.51 -0.92
C ASP A 186 -5.68 0.98 -0.90
N VAL A 187 -5.89 2.24 -0.49
CA VAL A 187 -7.22 2.85 -0.38
C VAL A 187 -7.31 4.16 -1.14
N ARG A 188 -8.43 4.39 -1.85
CA ARG A 188 -8.77 5.69 -2.46
C ARG A 188 -10.17 6.11 -2.06
N PHE A 189 -10.37 7.41 -1.92
CA PHE A 189 -11.60 7.99 -1.39
C PHE A 189 -12.34 8.81 -2.45
N ASP A 190 -13.65 8.65 -2.49
CA ASP A 190 -14.55 9.50 -3.24
C ASP A 190 -15.54 10.17 -2.29
N LEU A 191 -15.33 11.45 -2.02
CA LEU A 191 -16.07 12.22 -1.02
C LEU A 191 -17.23 13.01 -1.60
N ARG A 192 -17.66 12.71 -2.85
CA ARG A 192 -18.85 13.34 -3.43
C ARG A 192 -20.08 12.93 -2.60
N PRO A 193 -20.88 13.90 -2.12
CA PRO A 193 -21.95 13.64 -1.15
C PRO A 193 -23.16 12.88 -1.72
N ASN A 194 -23.22 12.69 -3.03
CA ASN A 194 -24.34 12.05 -3.72
C ASN A 194 -24.05 10.60 -4.18
N ILE A 195 -22.90 10.03 -3.83
CA ILE A 195 -22.55 8.66 -4.23
C ILE A 195 -23.28 7.63 -3.38
N THR A 196 -23.47 7.91 -2.10
CA THR A 196 -24.20 7.04 -1.18
C THR A 196 -25.24 7.82 -0.40
N ALA A 197 -26.21 7.10 0.17
CA ALA A 197 -27.26 7.70 0.99
C ALA A 197 -26.71 8.37 2.27
N SER A 198 -25.55 7.93 2.78
CA SER A 198 -24.93 8.54 3.96
C SER A 198 -24.34 9.93 3.69
N GLY A 199 -23.97 10.20 2.43
CA GLY A 199 -23.35 11.44 1.99
C GLY A 199 -21.96 11.71 2.59
N LYS A 200 -21.31 10.69 3.17
CA LYS A 200 -19.96 10.81 3.75
C LYS A 200 -18.84 10.31 2.84
N GLY A 201 -19.20 9.77 1.67
CA GLY A 201 -18.28 9.27 0.66
C GLY A 201 -18.04 7.77 0.74
N VAL A 202 -17.19 7.28 -0.16
CA VAL A 202 -16.85 5.88 -0.35
C VAL A 202 -15.34 5.69 -0.29
N ALA A 203 -14.89 4.60 0.33
CA ALA A 203 -13.53 4.09 0.15
C ALA A 203 -13.52 2.87 -0.78
N TYR A 204 -12.55 2.84 -1.68
CA TYR A 204 -12.24 1.71 -2.55
C TYR A 204 -10.89 1.15 -2.15
N ILE A 205 -10.86 -0.13 -1.80
CA ILE A 205 -9.71 -0.80 -1.21
C ILE A 205 -9.35 -2.01 -2.06
N THR A 206 -8.10 -2.10 -2.51
CA THR A 206 -7.61 -3.27 -3.23
C THR A 206 -7.19 -4.37 -2.25
N ASP A 207 -7.54 -5.62 -2.54
CA ASP A 207 -7.01 -6.78 -1.84
C ASP A 207 -5.99 -7.49 -2.72
N SER A 208 -4.75 -7.54 -2.24
CA SER A 208 -3.58 -8.13 -2.92
C SER A 208 -3.10 -9.43 -2.26
N SER A 209 -4.01 -10.16 -1.62
CA SER A 209 -3.70 -11.45 -0.99
C SER A 209 -2.91 -12.37 -1.94
N ILE A 210 -1.76 -12.81 -1.45
CA ILE A 210 -0.87 -13.73 -2.18
C ILE A 210 -1.48 -15.15 -2.25
N GLU A 211 -2.46 -15.42 -1.40
CA GLU A 211 -3.26 -16.65 -1.36
C GLU A 211 -4.29 -16.75 -2.50
N GLY A 212 -4.37 -15.73 -3.37
CA GLY A 212 -5.17 -15.74 -4.59
C GLY A 212 -6.62 -15.30 -4.41
N ARG A 213 -7.01 -14.87 -3.20
CA ARG A 213 -8.29 -14.21 -2.95
C ARG A 213 -8.19 -12.72 -3.22
N THR A 214 -7.72 -12.30 -4.39
CA THR A 214 -7.70 -10.86 -4.72
C THR A 214 -9.11 -10.33 -4.94
N GLY A 215 -9.30 -9.01 -4.85
CA GLY A 215 -10.62 -8.41 -4.92
C GLY A 215 -10.60 -6.90 -4.73
N LEU A 216 -11.78 -6.30 -4.85
CA LEU A 216 -12.03 -4.90 -4.52
C LEU A 216 -13.02 -4.83 -3.36
N VAL A 217 -12.64 -4.20 -2.27
CA VAL A 217 -13.50 -3.89 -1.13
C VAL A 217 -14.00 -2.46 -1.27
N ILE A 218 -15.30 -2.27 -1.09
CA ILE A 218 -15.96 -0.96 -1.12
C ILE A 218 -16.58 -0.71 0.24
N VAL A 219 -16.48 0.52 0.73
CA VAL A 219 -16.94 0.92 2.05
C VAL A 219 -17.71 2.24 1.96
N ASP A 220 -18.93 2.29 2.48
CA ASP A 220 -19.60 3.56 2.77
C ASP A 220 -19.00 4.16 4.05
N LEU A 221 -18.38 5.33 3.94
CA LEU A 221 -17.68 5.96 5.07
C LEU A 221 -18.62 6.50 6.16
N GLY A 222 -19.90 6.67 5.86
CA GLY A 222 -20.87 7.19 6.82
C GLY A 222 -21.53 6.09 7.63
N THR A 223 -21.87 4.97 7.00
CA THR A 223 -22.50 3.82 7.68
C THR A 223 -21.48 2.80 8.19
N GLY A 224 -20.28 2.74 7.58
CA GLY A 224 -19.32 1.67 7.80
C GLY A 224 -19.69 0.35 7.11
N GLU A 225 -20.79 0.31 6.37
CA GLU A 225 -21.16 -0.86 5.57
C GLU A 225 -20.09 -1.09 4.49
N SER A 226 -19.71 -2.36 4.33
CA SER A 226 -18.67 -2.74 3.38
C SER A 226 -19.03 -4.03 2.66
N TRP A 227 -18.54 -4.16 1.43
CA TRP A 227 -18.79 -5.33 0.59
C TRP A 227 -17.60 -5.56 -0.35
N ARG A 228 -17.52 -6.80 -0.85
CA ARG A 228 -16.42 -7.26 -1.68
C ARG A 228 -16.90 -7.60 -3.08
N HIS A 229 -16.15 -7.16 -4.09
CA HIS A 229 -16.40 -7.42 -5.50
C HIS A 229 -15.17 -7.98 -6.22
N LEU A 230 -15.43 -8.54 -7.40
CA LEU A 230 -14.42 -9.05 -8.34
C LEU A 230 -13.56 -10.19 -7.79
N GLN A 231 -13.92 -10.80 -6.66
CA GLN A 231 -13.16 -11.92 -6.11
C GLN A 231 -13.00 -13.06 -7.13
N GLY A 232 -11.76 -13.50 -7.34
CA GLY A 232 -11.42 -14.55 -8.30
C GLY A 232 -11.51 -14.14 -9.77
N SER A 233 -11.76 -12.86 -10.06
CA SER A 233 -11.74 -12.34 -11.43
C SER A 233 -10.30 -12.13 -11.91
N GLN A 234 -10.02 -12.47 -13.17
CA GLN A 234 -8.72 -12.20 -13.79
C GLN A 234 -8.34 -10.72 -13.81
N TYR A 235 -9.32 -9.81 -13.73
CA TYR A 235 -9.09 -8.35 -13.76
C TYR A 235 -8.53 -7.79 -12.45
N VAL A 236 -8.55 -8.58 -11.38
CA VAL A 236 -7.94 -8.25 -10.09
C VAL A 236 -6.89 -9.28 -9.69
N ALA A 237 -6.63 -10.27 -10.54
CA ALA A 237 -5.56 -11.23 -10.34
C ALA A 237 -4.25 -10.66 -10.85
N PRO A 238 -3.10 -11.02 -10.24
CA PRO A 238 -1.82 -10.57 -10.74
C PRO A 238 -1.56 -11.11 -12.15
N ALA A 239 -0.92 -10.30 -12.98
CA ALA A 239 -0.55 -10.73 -14.32
C ALA A 239 0.42 -11.93 -14.25
N GLN A 240 0.07 -13.01 -14.95
CA GLN A 240 0.93 -14.19 -15.00
C GLN A 240 2.26 -13.83 -15.65
N GLN A 241 3.35 -14.27 -15.01
CA GLN A 241 4.70 -14.05 -15.49
C GLN A 241 5.08 -12.56 -15.64
N PHE A 242 4.49 -11.69 -14.81
CA PHE A 242 4.84 -10.27 -14.84
C PHE A 242 6.31 -10.06 -14.51
N LEU A 243 6.98 -9.27 -15.36
CA LEU A 243 8.37 -8.89 -15.22
C LEU A 243 8.44 -7.36 -15.24
N ALA A 244 8.74 -6.78 -14.09
CA ALA A 244 8.96 -5.35 -13.98
C ALA A 244 10.30 -4.97 -14.62
N TYR A 245 10.39 -3.74 -15.16
CA TYR A 245 11.64 -3.19 -15.67
C TYR A 245 11.92 -1.86 -14.98
N VAL A 246 13.10 -1.73 -14.37
CA VAL A 246 13.60 -0.47 -13.81
C VAL A 246 14.86 -0.09 -14.56
N TRP A 247 14.85 1.09 -15.18
CA TRP A 247 15.94 1.57 -16.03
C TRP A 247 16.36 0.57 -17.12
N GLY A 248 15.39 -0.17 -17.67
CA GLY A 248 15.62 -1.19 -18.70
C GLY A 248 16.15 -2.53 -18.18
N VAL A 249 16.32 -2.68 -16.86
CA VAL A 249 16.77 -3.95 -16.23
C VAL A 249 15.54 -4.71 -15.71
N PRO A 250 15.38 -6.00 -16.07
CA PRO A 250 14.30 -6.81 -15.53
C PRO A 250 14.49 -7.07 -14.04
N ILE A 251 13.42 -6.94 -13.26
CA ILE A 251 13.37 -7.25 -11.84
C ILE A 251 12.56 -8.52 -11.64
N TYR A 252 13.23 -9.55 -11.12
CA TYR A 252 12.61 -10.81 -10.69
C TYR A 252 12.26 -10.74 -9.21
N ALA A 253 11.20 -11.46 -8.83
CA ALA A 253 10.94 -11.73 -7.43
C ALA A 253 12.07 -12.62 -6.88
N TYR A 254 12.58 -12.23 -5.71
CA TYR A 254 13.65 -12.92 -5.02
C TYR A 254 13.23 -13.20 -3.58
N GLN A 255 13.32 -14.46 -3.20
CA GLN A 255 13.22 -14.89 -1.81
C GLN A 255 14.47 -15.69 -1.50
N ALA A 256 15.16 -15.35 -0.40
CA ALA A 256 16.41 -16.02 -0.04
C ALA A 256 16.22 -17.54 0.06
N GLY A 257 17.05 -18.30 -0.64
CA GLY A 257 16.98 -19.76 -0.69
C GLY A 257 15.95 -20.34 -1.66
N GLN A 258 15.21 -19.50 -2.41
CA GLN A 258 14.29 -19.93 -3.47
C GLN A 258 14.82 -19.54 -4.86
N PRO A 259 14.42 -20.26 -5.93
CA PRO A 259 14.69 -19.83 -7.30
C PRO A 259 14.08 -18.45 -7.58
N LEU A 260 14.72 -17.68 -8.48
CA LEU A 260 14.11 -16.46 -9.01
C LEU A 260 12.75 -16.78 -9.65
N SER A 261 11.78 -15.91 -9.42
CA SER A 261 10.42 -16.06 -9.94
C SER A 261 9.88 -14.74 -10.51
N PHE A 262 8.71 -14.81 -11.15
CA PHE A 262 8.01 -13.62 -11.62
C PHE A 262 7.34 -12.89 -10.47
N GLN A 263 7.13 -11.59 -10.65
CA GLN A 263 6.51 -10.77 -9.61
C GLN A 263 5.01 -11.08 -9.55
N GLY A 264 4.56 -11.67 -8.43
CA GLY A 264 3.15 -12.01 -8.19
C GLY A 264 2.40 -11.05 -7.28
N PHE A 265 3.09 -10.02 -6.75
CA PHE A 265 2.55 -9.06 -5.80
C PHE A 265 2.78 -7.62 -6.29
N GLY A 266 1.73 -6.81 -6.31
CA GLY A 266 1.77 -5.41 -6.77
C GLY A 266 1.81 -5.22 -8.29
N ALA A 267 1.42 -6.25 -9.06
CA ALA A 267 1.53 -6.34 -10.51
C ALA A 267 0.23 -6.83 -11.16
#